data_AF-A0A6C0CQV7-F1
#
_entry.id   AF-A0A6C0CQV7-F1
#
_cell.length_a   1.000
_cell.length_b   1.000
_cell.length_c   1.000
_cell.angle_alpha   90.00
_cell.angle_beta   90.00
_cell.angle_gamma   90.00
#
_symmetry.space_group_name_H-M   'P 1'
#
loop_
_entity.id
_entity.type
_entity.pdbx_description
1 polymer ?
#
loop_
_entity_poly.entity_id
_entity_poly.type
_entity_poly.pdbx_seq_one_letter_code
_entity_poly.pdbx_strand_id
1 'polypeptide(L)' 'MEQSHFVVAAAVAIIFAISKFIEKKYILKEEEIAMKNVIRDSLMVYVSTVIGLFIIEQVGETVNKQSPTNVFIGKADF' A
#
# COMPACT_ATOMS: atom_id res chain seq x y z
N MET A 1 -1.21 -2.78 -16.43
CA MET A 1 -1.33 -1.31 -16.39
C MET A 1 -0.48 -0.83 -15.23
N GLU A 2 0.72 -0.33 -15.49
CA GLU A 2 1.55 0.28 -14.44
C GLU A 2 0.96 1.63 -14.08
N GLN A 3 0.02 1.63 -13.14
CA GLN A 3 -0.32 2.85 -12.43
C GLN A 3 0.83 3.11 -11.45
N SER A 4 1.43 4.29 -11.52
CA SER A 4 2.52 4.66 -10.60
C SER A 4 2.06 4.45 -9.16
N HIS A 5 2.84 3.74 -8.34
CA HIS A 5 2.50 3.45 -6.93
C HIS A 5 2.12 4.70 -6.14
N PHE A 6 2.66 5.87 -6.52
CA PHE A 6 2.30 7.16 -5.95
C PHE A 6 0.85 7.59 -6.27
N VAL A 7 0.36 7.32 -7.48
CA VAL A 7 -1.02 7.62 -7.89
C VAL A 7 -2.01 6.73 -7.13
N VAL A 8 -1.68 5.44 -6.99
CA VAL A 8 -2.49 4.50 -6.19
C VAL A 8 -2.53 4.94 -4.72
N ALA A 9 -1.37 5.25 -4.14
CA ALA A 9 -1.31 5.74 -2.76
C ALA A 9 -2.08 7.05 -2.56
N ALA A 10 -2.03 7.98 -3.53
CA ALA A 10 -2.78 9.23 -3.49
C ALA A 10 -4.30 8.98 -3.53
N ALA A 11 -4.76 8.07 -4.39
CA ALA A 11 -6.17 7.69 -4.47
C ALA A 11 -6.66 7.08 -3.14
N VAL A 12 -5.89 6.17 -2.54
CA VAL A 12 -6.19 5.57 -1.23
C VAL A 12 -6.28 6.63 -0.14
N ALA A 13 -5.34 7.58 -0.10
CA ALA A 13 -5.33 8.67 0.88
C ALA A 13 -6.53 9.62 0.71
N ILE A 14 -6.94 9.92 -0.53
CA ILE A 14 -8.14 10.73 -0.81
C ILE A 14 -9.41 10.02 -0.33
N ILE A 15 -9.55 8.72 -0.64
CA ILE A 15 -10.70 7.93 -0.18
C ILE A 15 -10.77 7.94 1.35
N PHE A 16 -9.64 7.69 2.03
CA PHE A 16 -9.56 7.78 3.48
C PHE A 16 -9.96 9.17 4.00
N ALA A 17 -9.46 10.25 3.41
CA ALA A 17 -9.77 11.61 3.82
C ALA A 17 -11.27 11.90 3.71
N ILE A 18 -11.92 11.48 2.61
CA ILE A 18 -13.36 11.63 2.39
C ILE A 18 -14.15 10.81 3.40
N SER A 19 -13.80 9.53 3.59
CA SER A 19 -14.45 8.66 4.57
C SER A 19 -14.34 9.22 5.99
N LYS A 20 -13.16 9.69 6.39
CA LYS A 20 -12.92 10.29 7.71
C LYS A 20 -13.69 11.60 7.89
N PHE A 21 -13.81 12.40 6.83
CA PHE A 21 -14.62 13.61 6.85
C PHE A 21 -16.11 13.31 7.04
N ILE A 22 -16.63 12.31 6.31
CA ILE A 22 -18.02 11.86 6.47
C ILE A 22 -18.26 11.31 7.87
N GLU A 23 -17.34 10.50 8.40
CA GLU A 23 -17.41 9.94 9.75
C GLU A 23 -17.50 11.05 10.82
N LYS A 24 -16.62 12.05 10.76
CA LYS A 24 -16.64 13.17 11.71
C LYS A 24 -17.92 13.99 11.61
N LYS A 25 -18.39 14.26 10.39
CA LYS A 25 -19.56 15.10 10.14
C LYS A 25 -20.88 14.44 10.51
N TYR A 26 -21.05 13.15 10.21
CA TYR A 26 -22.36 12.48 10.31
C TYR A 26 -22.46 11.48 11.47
N ILE A 27 -21.36 10.85 11.86
CA ILE A 27 -21.37 9.81 12.91
C ILE A 27 -21.02 10.44 14.26
N LEU A 28 -19.84 11.08 14.35
CA LEU A 28 -19.34 11.66 15.60
C LEU A 28 -20.02 12.99 15.95
N LYS A 29 -20.59 13.70 14.95
CA LYS A 29 -21.22 15.01 15.10
C LYS A 29 -20.33 16.02 15.85
N GLU A 30 -19.02 15.95 15.63
CA GLU A 30 -18.08 16.93 16.16
C GLU A 30 -18.35 18.29 15.51
N GLU A 31 -18.73 19.30 16.31
CA GLU A 31 -19.02 20.65 15.82
C GLU A 31 -17.75 21.34 15.28
N GLU A 32 -16.58 21.00 15.81
CA GLU A 32 -15.27 21.44 15.30
C GLU A 32 -14.55 20.30 14.57
N ILE A 33 -14.71 20.28 13.24
CA ILE A 33 -13.89 19.44 12.39
C ILE A 33 -12.48 20.04 12.37
N ALA A 34 -11.59 19.52 13.21
CA ALA A 34 -10.17 19.84 13.18
C ALA A 34 -9.54 19.33 11.87
N MET A 35 -9.63 20.12 10.81
CA MET A 35 -9.16 19.80 9.46
C MET A 35 -7.67 19.42 9.44
N LYS A 36 -6.88 20.03 10.34
CA LYS A 36 -5.46 19.70 10.54
C LYS A 36 -5.24 18.23 10.90
N ASN A 37 -6.13 17.63 11.71
CA ASN A 37 -6.02 16.24 12.12
C ASN A 37 -6.30 15.30 10.93
N VAL A 38 -7.35 15.60 10.15
CA VAL A 38 -7.70 14.79 8.97
C VAL A 38 -6.57 14.80 7.93
N ILE A 39 -5.97 15.96 7.68
CA ILE A 39 -4.84 16.10 6.75
C ILE A 39 -3.62 15.31 7.25
N ARG A 40 -3.27 15.45 8.54
CA ARG A 40 -2.14 14.71 9.13
C ARG A 40 -2.34 13.20 9.03
N ASP A 41 -3.54 12.72 9.37
CA ASP A 41 -3.86 11.30 9.37
C ASP A 41 -3.88 10.76 7.92
N SER A 42 -4.37 11.56 6.96
CA SER A 42 -4.34 11.20 5.53
C SER A 42 -2.93 11.15 4.95
N LEU A 43 -2.03 12.06 5.39
CA LEU A 43 -0.62 12.03 5.03
C LEU A 43 0.06 10.76 5.56
N MET A 44 -0.26 10.35 6.79
CA MET A 44 0.24 9.10 7.37
C MET A 44 -0.22 7.89 6.54
N VAL A 45 -1.50 7.83 6.15
CA VAL A 45 -2.04 6.77 5.28
C VAL A 45 -1.33 6.73 3.93
N TYR A 46 -1.06 7.90 3.33
CA TYR A 46 -0.33 7.98 2.07
C TYR A 46 1.07 7.35 2.20
N VAL A 47 1.85 7.78 3.19
CA VAL A 47 3.22 7.27 3.41
C VAL A 47 3.21 5.77 3.70
N SER A 48 2.31 5.29 4.56
CA SER A 48 2.16 3.86 4.85
C SER A 48 1.82 3.04 3.60
N THR A 49 0.97 3.58 2.72
CA THR A 49 0.57 2.90 1.47
C THR A 49 1.75 2.82 0.50
N VAL A 50 2.51 3.91 0.33
CA VAL A 50 3.72 3.92 -0.51
C VAL A 50 4.74 2.90 -0.02
N ILE A 51 5.01 2.87 1.29
CA ILE A 51 5.94 1.90 1.89
C ILE A 51 5.44 0.47 1.69
N GLY A 52 4.15 0.22 1.91
CA GLY A 52 3.55 -1.10 1.73
C GLY A 52 3.67 -1.61 0.29
N LEU A 53 3.37 -0.76 -0.69
CA LEU A 53 3.51 -1.09 -2.11
C LEU A 53 4.98 -1.38 -2.48
N PHE A 54 5.91 -0.56 -1.96
CA PHE A 54 7.34 -0.78 -2.18
C PHE A 54 7.83 -2.11 -1.59
N ILE A 55 7.40 -2.46 -0.36
CA ILE A 55 7.76 -3.75 0.25
C ILE A 55 7.23 -4.91 -0.59
N ILE A 56 5.98 -4.84 -1.04
CA ILE A 56 5.36 -5.90 -1.86
C ILE A 56 6.14 -6.09 -3.17
N GLU A 57 6.54 -5.00 -3.82
CA GLU A 57 7.33 -5.02 -5.05
C GLU A 57 8.70 -5.68 -4.82
N GLN A 58 9.42 -5.27 -3.77
CA GLN A 58 10.75 -5.82 -3.45
C GLN A 58 10.71 -7.29 -3.03
N VAL A 59 9.71 -7.68 -2.24
CA VAL A 59 9.50 -9.08 -1.82
C VAL A 59 9.11 -9.93 -3.02
N GLY A 60 8.19 -9.44 -3.86
CA GLY A 60 7.77 -10.10 -5.09
C GLY A 60 8.93 -10.37 -6.04
N GLU A 61 9.80 -9.38 -6.26
CA GLU A 61 11.01 -9.57 -7.07
C GLU A 61 11.96 -10.61 -6.48
N THR A 62 12.16 -10.61 -5.16
CA THR A 62 13.08 -11.53 -4.49
C THR A 62 12.57 -12.97 -4.55
N VAL A 63 11.27 -13.19 -4.34
CA VAL A 63 10.64 -14.52 -4.40
C VAL A 63 10.58 -15.03 -5.84
N ASN A 64 10.24 -14.19 -6.81
CA ASN A 64 10.13 -14.61 -8.21
C ASN A 64 11.48 -14.83 -8.91
N LYS A 65 12.59 -14.34 -8.33
CA LYS A 65 13.96 -14.60 -8.81
C LYS A 65 14.55 -15.91 -8.28
N GLN A 66 13.87 -16.64 -7.40
CA GLN A 66 14.26 -18.02 -7.09
C GLN A 66 13.94 -18.90 -8.29
N SER A 67 14.96 -19.14 -9.13
CA SER A 67 14.94 -20.22 -10.10
C SER A 67 14.50 -21.50 -9.39
N PRO A 68 13.62 -22.32 -10.00
CA PRO A 68 13.25 -23.61 -9.41
C PRO A 68 14.55 -24.37 -9.11
N THR A 69 14.66 -24.91 -7.90
CA THR A 69 15.81 -25.73 -7.51
C THR A 69 15.86 -26.88 -8.52
N ASN A 70 16.81 -26.82 -9.46
CA ASN A 70 17.09 -27.94 -10.35
C ASN A 70 17.69 -29.04 -9.47
N VAL A 71 16.83 -29.83 -8.82
CA VAL A 71 17.20 -31.06 -8.15
C VAL A 71 17.84 -31.93 -9.22
N PHE A 72 19.11 -32.24 -9.03
CA PHE A 72 20.00 -32.90 -9.97
C PHE A 72 19.32 -34.06 -10.73
N ILE A 73 18.85 -33.79 -11.96
CA ILE A 73 18.42 -34.82 -12.92
C ILE A 73 19.58 -35.16 -13.87
N GLY A 74 20.82 -35.17 -13.34
CA GLY A 74 21.95 -35.65 -14.11
C GLY A 74 21.69 -37.10 -14.48
N LYS A 75 21.71 -37.42 -15.78
CA LYS A 75 21.78 -38.81 -16.24
C LYS A 75 22.93 -39.47 -15.48
N ALA A 76 22.65 -40.60 -14.85
CA ALA A 76 23.70 -41.35 -14.18
C ALA A 76 24.73 -41.81 -15.23
N ASP A 77 25.97 -41.35 -15.08
CA ASP A 77 27.13 -41.95 -15.74
C ASP A 77 27.46 -43.24 -14.96
N PHE A 78 26.82 -44.34 -15.37
CA PHE A 78 27.34 -45.69 -15.19
C PHE A 78 27.38 -46.37 -16.56
#